data_AF-C6XNS3-F1
#
_entry.id   AF-C6XNS3-F1
#
_cell.length_a   1.000
_cell.length_b   1.000
_cell.length_c   1.000
_cell.angle_alpha   90.00
_cell.angle_beta   90.00
_cell.angle_gamma   90.00
#
_symmetry.space_group_name_H-M   'P 1'
#
loop_
_entity.id
_entity.type
_entity.pdbx_description
1 polymer ?
#
loop_
_entity_poly.entity_id
_entity_poly.type
_entity_poly.pdbx_seq_one_letter_code
_entity_poly.pdbx_strand_id
1 'polypeptide(L)'
;MLFKRKKNLTVQDKNISMHDVEGEDYISLTDMVRGEEGADHIKNWMRNRNTVEFLGLWEAMNNPEFKGVEFDTFRKEAGLNSFTLTPKKWVDATKAVGILSKSGRNGGTYAHKDIAFEFGTWLSPAFKLYLIKEYQRLKEIENNDHNLEWNVKRTLSKTNYRLHTDAIKDYVLPSSKRFWNKNLEYAEEADFLNAAVFGCTAKEWRELNPERAKAKENVRDSASINELNVIANLESKNAEMIREGADKKTRFEALQKLAAWQLEALNNMDFKRSIKRTSEDVYLIDNKKGEQK
;
A
#
# COMPACT_ATOMS: atom_id res chain seq x y z
N MET A 1 -27.87 0.83 23.11
CA MET A 1 -27.24 1.68 22.07
C MET A 1 -28.12 2.90 21.74
N LEU A 2 -27.57 4.10 21.92
CA LEU A 2 -28.18 5.38 21.54
C LEU A 2 -27.53 5.85 20.23
N PHE A 3 -28.33 6.12 19.20
CA PHE A 3 -27.88 6.60 17.89
C PHE A 3 -27.49 8.08 18.03
N LYS A 4 -26.22 8.43 17.79
CA LYS A 4 -25.70 9.77 18.13
C LYS A 4 -25.96 10.81 17.05
N ARG A 5 -25.97 10.45 15.76
CA ARG A 5 -26.19 11.38 14.64
C ARG A 5 -26.81 10.68 13.42
N LYS A 6 -27.85 11.28 12.84
CA LYS A 6 -28.49 10.83 11.59
C LYS A 6 -27.89 11.59 10.40
N LYS A 7 -27.41 10.84 9.41
CA LYS A 7 -26.95 11.34 8.10
C LYS A 7 -27.81 10.71 7.00
N ASN A 8 -28.00 11.38 5.88
CA ASN A 8 -28.68 10.81 4.71
C ASN A 8 -27.70 10.78 3.53
N LEU A 9 -27.71 9.67 2.80
CA LEU A 9 -26.97 9.49 1.56
C LEU A 9 -27.99 9.43 0.41
N THR A 10 -27.72 10.13 -0.69
CA THR A 10 -28.53 10.02 -1.91
C THR A 10 -27.77 9.14 -2.90
N VAL A 11 -28.34 7.98 -3.24
CA VAL A 11 -27.76 7.01 -4.17
C VAL A 11 -28.81 6.67 -5.22
N GLN A 12 -28.57 7.01 -6.49
CA GLN A 12 -29.51 6.78 -7.60
C GLN A 12 -30.94 7.27 -7.25
N ASP A 13 -31.05 8.51 -6.77
CA ASP A 13 -32.29 9.16 -6.32
C ASP A 13 -33.01 8.50 -5.12
N LYS A 14 -32.40 7.48 -4.50
CA LYS A 14 -32.85 6.91 -3.21
C LYS A 14 -32.16 7.60 -2.05
N ASN A 15 -32.94 8.05 -1.07
CA ASN A 15 -32.43 8.55 0.20
C ASN A 15 -32.25 7.40 1.18
N ILE A 16 -31.00 7.08 1.50
CA ILE A 16 -30.58 6.03 2.43
C ILE A 16 -30.18 6.69 3.75
N SER A 17 -30.90 6.35 4.82
CA SER A 17 -30.56 6.82 6.16
C SER A 17 -29.34 6.08 6.68
N MET A 18 -28.45 6.81 7.34
CA MET A 18 -27.29 6.29 8.03
C MET A 18 -27.25 6.85 9.45
N HIS A 19 -26.82 6.03 10.41
CA HIS A 19 -26.61 6.46 11.78
C HIS A 19 -25.24 6.11 12.28
N ASP A 20 -24.67 7.01 13.06
CA ASP A 20 -23.48 6.76 13.85
C ASP A 20 -23.86 6.02 15.15
N VAL A 21 -23.27 4.83 15.33
CA VAL A 21 -23.36 4.02 16.53
C VAL A 21 -21.95 3.75 17.02
N GLU A 22 -21.58 4.40 18.12
CA GLU A 22 -20.27 4.20 18.77
C GLU A 22 -19.06 4.49 17.86
N GLY A 23 -19.22 5.40 16.90
CA GLY A 23 -18.17 5.77 15.93
C GLY A 23 -18.17 4.94 14.65
N GLU A 24 -19.05 3.95 14.53
CA GLU A 24 -19.25 3.18 13.31
C GLU A 24 -20.54 3.56 12.59
N ASP A 25 -20.48 3.55 11.27
CA ASP A 25 -21.62 3.90 10.40
C ASP A 25 -22.53 2.68 10.17
N TYR A 26 -23.81 2.84 10.50
CA TYR A 26 -24.87 1.86 10.26
C TYR A 26 -25.83 2.37 9.17
N ILE A 27 -25.98 1.60 8.11
CA ILE A 27 -26.73 1.97 6.90
C ILE A 27 -28.10 1.27 6.90
N SER A 28 -29.16 1.98 6.53
CA SER A 28 -30.52 1.43 6.46
C SER A 28 -30.69 0.47 5.29
N LEU A 29 -30.74 -0.83 5.57
CA LEU A 29 -31.05 -1.86 4.57
C LEU A 29 -32.48 -1.71 4.05
N THR A 30 -33.41 -1.28 4.92
CA THR A 30 -34.80 -1.02 4.54
C THR A 30 -34.92 0.12 3.53
N ASP A 31 -34.10 1.16 3.63
CA ASP A 31 -34.11 2.26 2.67
C ASP A 31 -33.53 1.82 1.31
N MET A 32 -32.53 0.93 1.30
CA MET A 32 -31.89 0.42 0.07
C MET A 32 -32.88 -0.33 -0.84
N VAL A 33 -33.82 -1.07 -0.26
CA VAL A 33 -34.85 -1.85 -0.99
C VAL A 33 -36.23 -1.17 -1.00
N ARG A 34 -36.32 0.08 -0.52
CA ARG A 34 -37.60 0.80 -0.55
C ARG A 34 -38.05 0.98 -2.00
N GLY A 35 -39.28 0.57 -2.28
CA GLY A 35 -39.89 0.66 -3.61
C GLY A 35 -39.52 -0.47 -4.58
N GLU A 36 -38.72 -1.44 -4.15
CA GLU A 36 -38.47 -2.67 -4.92
C GLU A 36 -39.69 -3.61 -4.84
N GLU A 37 -39.99 -4.30 -5.94
CA GLU A 37 -41.08 -5.28 -5.99
C GLU A 37 -40.62 -6.64 -5.45
N GLY A 38 -41.43 -7.26 -4.59
CA GLY A 38 -41.17 -8.59 -4.06
C GLY A 38 -41.48 -8.73 -2.56
N ALA A 39 -41.42 -9.96 -2.07
CA ALA A 39 -41.52 -10.24 -0.63
C ALA A 39 -40.20 -9.87 0.09
N ASP A 40 -40.31 -9.52 1.37
CA ASP A 40 -39.25 -9.13 2.32
C ASP A 40 -37.80 -9.49 1.90
N HIS A 41 -37.15 -8.59 1.16
CA HIS A 41 -35.81 -8.78 0.58
C HIS A 41 -34.74 -9.08 1.64
N ILE A 42 -34.84 -8.44 2.81
CA ILE A 42 -33.87 -8.61 3.90
C ILE A 42 -33.99 -10.01 4.48
N LYS A 43 -35.22 -10.48 4.73
CA LYS A 43 -35.47 -11.86 5.16
C LYS A 43 -35.02 -12.87 4.10
N ASN A 44 -35.26 -12.61 2.82
CA ASN A 44 -34.82 -13.48 1.74
C ASN A 44 -33.28 -13.57 1.66
N TRP A 45 -32.59 -12.44 1.82
CA TRP A 45 -31.13 -12.42 1.90
C TRP A 45 -30.62 -13.25 3.08
N MET A 46 -31.18 -13.07 4.28
CA MET A 46 -30.77 -13.79 5.48
C MET A 46 -31.11 -15.30 5.49
N ARG A 47 -31.90 -15.80 4.54
CA ARG A 47 -32.12 -17.24 4.36
C ARG A 47 -30.95 -17.93 3.65
N ASN A 48 -30.14 -17.18 2.91
CA ASN A 48 -29.02 -17.73 2.16
C ASN A 48 -27.90 -18.20 3.10
N ARG A 49 -27.41 -19.41 2.86
CA ARG A 49 -26.32 -19.99 3.66
C ARG A 49 -25.07 -19.11 3.68
N ASN A 50 -24.65 -18.60 2.53
CA ASN A 50 -23.48 -17.72 2.43
C ASN A 50 -23.67 -16.43 3.24
N THR A 51 -24.88 -15.88 3.27
CA THR A 51 -25.20 -14.70 4.08
C THR A 51 -25.08 -15.01 5.57
N VAL A 52 -25.64 -16.14 6.03
CA VAL A 52 -25.55 -16.54 7.45
C VAL A 52 -24.09 -16.79 7.86
N GLU A 53 -23.30 -17.45 7.00
CA GLU A 53 -21.87 -17.67 7.24
C GLU A 53 -21.09 -16.35 7.29
N PHE A 54 -21.33 -15.44 6.35
CA PHE A 54 -20.71 -14.10 6.33
C PHE A 54 -21.03 -13.30 7.60
N LEU A 55 -22.32 -13.24 7.98
CA LEU A 55 -22.74 -12.54 9.20
C LEU A 55 -22.09 -13.13 10.44
N GLY A 56 -22.05 -14.47 10.56
CA GLY A 56 -21.42 -15.13 11.69
C GLY A 56 -19.91 -14.87 11.77
N LEU A 57 -19.21 -14.86 10.63
CA LEU A 57 -17.79 -14.53 10.59
C LEU A 57 -17.53 -13.07 11.00
N TRP A 58 -18.31 -12.13 10.46
CA TRP A 58 -18.19 -10.72 10.82
C TRP A 58 -18.40 -10.51 12.32
N GLU A 59 -19.42 -11.13 12.91
CA GLU A 59 -19.68 -11.04 14.35
C GLU A 59 -18.56 -11.70 15.16
N ALA A 60 -18.06 -12.87 14.77
CA ALA A 60 -16.97 -13.53 15.49
C ALA A 60 -15.68 -12.70 15.53
N MET A 61 -15.42 -11.89 14.50
CA MET A 61 -14.25 -11.01 14.43
C MET A 61 -14.43 -9.70 15.20
N ASN A 62 -15.66 -9.18 15.27
CA ASN A 62 -15.92 -7.81 15.72
C ASN A 62 -16.76 -7.70 17.02
N ASN A 63 -17.31 -8.82 17.52
CA ASN A 63 -18.24 -8.85 18.65
C ASN A 63 -17.84 -9.91 19.69
N PRO A 64 -17.17 -9.50 20.79
CA PRO A 64 -16.77 -10.41 21.86
C PRO A 64 -17.94 -11.10 22.57
N GLU A 65 -19.15 -10.53 22.52
CA GLU A 65 -20.36 -11.06 23.16
C GLU A 65 -21.17 -12.00 22.24
N PHE A 66 -20.65 -12.29 21.04
CA PHE A 66 -21.34 -13.10 20.05
C PHE A 66 -21.51 -14.56 20.51
N LYS A 67 -22.73 -15.08 20.38
CA LYS A 67 -23.07 -16.44 20.80
C LYS A 67 -22.87 -17.44 19.66
N GLY A 68 -21.66 -17.99 19.59
CA GLY A 68 -21.26 -18.95 18.55
C GLY A 68 -22.10 -20.25 18.49
N VAL A 69 -22.61 -20.73 19.62
CA VAL A 69 -23.41 -21.98 19.68
C VAL A 69 -24.77 -21.80 19.00
N GLU A 70 -25.45 -20.69 19.27
CA GLU A 70 -26.73 -20.31 18.69
C GLU A 70 -26.56 -20.01 17.19
N PHE A 71 -25.46 -19.37 16.81
CA PHE A 71 -25.06 -19.21 15.42
C PHE A 71 -24.90 -20.56 14.69
N ASP A 72 -24.23 -21.53 15.30
CA ASP A 72 -23.99 -22.84 14.69
C ASP A 72 -25.29 -23.58 14.35
N THR A 73 -26.36 -23.38 15.15
CA THR A 73 -27.70 -23.87 14.85
C THR A 73 -28.24 -23.24 13.57
N PHE A 74 -28.20 -21.91 13.45
CA PHE A 74 -28.63 -21.22 12.23
C PHE A 74 -27.79 -21.61 11.01
N ARG A 75 -26.47 -21.76 11.18
CA ARG A 75 -25.56 -22.17 10.10
C ARG A 75 -25.91 -23.55 9.54
N LYS A 76 -26.29 -24.51 10.41
CA LYS A 76 -26.69 -25.88 10.00
C LYS A 76 -28.05 -25.91 9.30
N GLU A 77 -28.98 -25.06 9.74
CA GLU A 77 -30.33 -24.98 9.14
C GLU A 77 -30.36 -24.16 7.84
N ALA A 78 -29.40 -23.24 7.65
CA ALA A 78 -29.39 -22.34 6.51
C ALA A 78 -29.30 -23.10 5.17
N GLY A 79 -30.15 -22.70 4.22
CA GLY A 79 -30.31 -23.37 2.93
C GLY A 79 -31.43 -24.41 2.87
N LEU A 80 -32.03 -24.81 4.00
CA LEU A 80 -33.26 -25.61 3.99
C LEU A 80 -34.44 -24.77 3.48
N ASN A 81 -35.35 -25.38 2.71
CA ASN A 81 -36.54 -24.68 2.21
C ASN A 81 -37.42 -24.13 3.34
N SER A 82 -37.49 -24.84 4.47
CA SER A 82 -38.22 -24.42 5.67
C SER A 82 -37.50 -23.34 6.49
N PHE A 83 -36.22 -23.09 6.23
CA PHE A 83 -35.43 -22.15 7.01
C PHE A 83 -35.92 -20.72 6.82
N THR A 84 -36.10 -20.03 7.93
CA THR A 84 -36.47 -18.63 7.99
C THR A 84 -35.71 -17.95 9.12
N LEU A 85 -35.01 -16.86 8.77
CA LEU A 85 -34.28 -16.02 9.69
C LEU A 85 -34.67 -14.56 9.46
N THR A 86 -35.10 -13.88 10.51
CA THR A 86 -35.36 -12.44 10.49
C THR A 86 -34.22 -11.71 11.20
N PRO A 87 -33.96 -10.43 10.87
CA PRO A 87 -32.97 -9.61 11.57
C PRO A 87 -33.14 -9.65 13.09
N LYS A 88 -34.38 -9.52 13.57
CA LYS A 88 -34.71 -9.56 14.99
C LYS A 88 -34.39 -10.93 15.62
N LYS A 89 -34.77 -12.03 14.96
CA LYS A 89 -34.47 -13.39 15.45
C LYS A 89 -32.97 -13.65 15.52
N TRP A 90 -32.20 -13.19 14.53
CA TRP A 90 -30.75 -13.27 14.52
C TRP A 90 -30.15 -12.55 15.72
N VAL A 91 -30.44 -11.26 15.88
CA VAL A 91 -29.93 -10.41 16.97
C VAL A 91 -30.30 -10.95 18.35
N ASP A 92 -31.57 -11.28 18.57
CA ASP A 92 -32.07 -11.73 19.87
C ASP A 92 -31.45 -13.08 20.29
N ALA A 93 -31.17 -13.96 19.33
CA ALA A 93 -30.59 -15.28 19.61
C ALA A 93 -29.06 -15.26 19.73
N THR A 94 -28.36 -14.48 18.89
CA THR A 94 -26.89 -14.53 18.80
C THR A 94 -26.17 -13.39 19.54
N LYS A 95 -26.91 -12.40 20.07
CA LYS A 95 -26.35 -11.11 20.54
C LYS A 95 -25.55 -10.37 19.45
N ALA A 96 -25.90 -10.57 18.18
CA ALA A 96 -25.28 -9.88 17.07
C ALA A 96 -25.41 -8.35 17.21
N VAL A 97 -24.33 -7.62 16.92
CA VAL A 97 -24.28 -6.15 16.98
C VAL A 97 -24.27 -5.52 15.59
N GLY A 98 -23.81 -6.25 14.57
CA GLY A 98 -23.67 -5.78 13.20
C GLY A 98 -25.00 -5.53 12.49
N ILE A 99 -26.12 -6.01 13.03
CA ILE A 99 -27.47 -5.70 12.55
C ILE A 99 -28.30 -5.12 13.70
N LEU A 100 -28.99 -4.03 13.44
CA LEU A 100 -29.91 -3.37 14.37
C LEU A 100 -31.32 -3.38 13.77
N SER A 101 -32.25 -4.06 14.43
CA SER A 101 -33.65 -4.12 14.00
C SER A 101 -34.54 -3.37 14.99
N LYS A 102 -35.26 -2.36 14.49
CA LYS A 102 -36.22 -1.57 15.28
C LYS A 102 -37.61 -1.62 14.69
N SER A 103 -38.61 -1.80 15.55
CA SER A 103 -40.03 -1.66 15.19
C SER A 103 -40.51 -0.22 15.42
N GLY A 104 -41.55 0.21 14.69
CA GLY A 104 -42.23 1.50 14.89
C GLY A 104 -42.15 2.46 13.69
N ARG A 105 -42.67 3.68 13.85
CA ARG A 105 -42.81 4.71 12.79
C ARG A 105 -41.50 5.14 12.14
N ASN A 106 -40.40 5.07 12.90
CA ASN A 106 -39.02 5.28 12.42
C ASN A 106 -38.20 3.98 12.50
N GLY A 107 -38.89 2.83 12.49
CA GLY A 107 -38.31 1.50 12.51
C GLY A 107 -37.67 1.15 11.16
N GLY A 108 -37.00 0.01 11.15
CA GLY A 108 -36.23 -0.47 10.00
C GLY A 108 -35.10 -1.37 10.46
N THR A 109 -34.44 -1.98 9.48
CA THR A 109 -33.24 -2.77 9.70
C THR A 109 -32.05 -1.96 9.22
N TYR A 110 -31.10 -1.74 10.12
CA TYR A 110 -29.83 -1.09 9.86
C TYR A 110 -28.72 -2.11 10.04
N ALA A 111 -27.64 -1.98 9.29
CA ALA A 111 -26.47 -2.84 9.46
C ALA A 111 -25.18 -2.04 9.40
N HIS A 112 -24.15 -2.54 10.05
CA HIS A 112 -22.79 -2.02 9.94
C HIS A 112 -22.41 -1.89 8.46
N LYS A 113 -21.62 -0.87 8.10
CA LYS A 113 -21.26 -0.56 6.70
C LYS A 113 -20.82 -1.79 5.91
N ASP A 114 -19.97 -2.66 6.47
CA ASP A 114 -19.50 -3.87 5.77
C ASP A 114 -20.64 -4.84 5.44
N ILE A 115 -21.55 -5.05 6.39
CA ILE A 115 -22.72 -5.91 6.23
C ILE A 115 -23.71 -5.28 5.23
N ALA A 116 -23.86 -3.96 5.26
CA ALA A 116 -24.69 -3.24 4.29
C ALA A 116 -24.08 -3.28 2.88
N PHE A 117 -22.76 -3.23 2.74
CA PHE A 117 -22.08 -3.45 1.47
C PHE A 117 -22.35 -4.85 0.94
N GLU A 118 -22.25 -5.89 1.76
CA GLU A 118 -22.58 -7.27 1.34
C GLU A 118 -24.05 -7.45 0.98
N PHE A 119 -24.97 -6.77 1.68
CA PHE A 119 -26.37 -6.75 1.25
C PHE A 119 -26.52 -6.07 -0.12
N GLY A 120 -25.81 -4.96 -0.36
CA GLY A 120 -25.80 -4.26 -1.64
C GLY A 120 -25.22 -5.10 -2.79
N THR A 121 -24.16 -5.88 -2.55
CA THR A 121 -23.57 -6.77 -3.57
C THR A 121 -24.49 -7.94 -3.91
N TRP A 122 -25.27 -8.42 -2.95
CA TRP A 122 -26.33 -9.40 -3.18
C TRP A 122 -27.51 -8.80 -3.97
N LEU A 123 -27.91 -7.57 -3.64
CA LEU A 123 -29.04 -6.89 -4.28
C LEU A 123 -28.75 -6.50 -5.73
N SER A 124 -27.52 -6.07 -6.03
CA SER A 124 -27.15 -5.54 -7.35
C SER A 124 -25.81 -6.11 -7.85
N PRO A 125 -25.84 -6.94 -8.91
CA PRO A 125 -24.62 -7.40 -9.57
C PRO A 125 -23.77 -6.24 -10.11
N ALA A 126 -24.39 -5.14 -10.56
CA ALA A 126 -23.68 -3.95 -11.01
C ALA A 126 -22.89 -3.31 -9.87
N PHE A 127 -23.51 -3.17 -8.68
CA PHE A 127 -22.82 -2.67 -7.49
C PHE A 127 -21.62 -3.55 -7.11
N LYS A 128 -21.79 -4.88 -7.16
CA LYS A 128 -20.69 -5.83 -6.93
C LYS A 128 -19.53 -5.62 -7.89
N LEU A 129 -19.80 -5.42 -9.19
CA LEU A 129 -18.76 -5.13 -10.18
C LEU A 129 -18.09 -3.77 -9.92
N TYR A 130 -18.83 -2.75 -9.49
CA TYR A 130 -18.24 -1.46 -9.13
C TYR A 130 -17.30 -1.57 -7.94
N LEU A 131 -17.67 -2.32 -6.90
CA LEU A 131 -16.80 -2.54 -5.74
C LEU A 131 -15.51 -3.27 -6.13
N ILE A 132 -15.59 -4.26 -7.01
CA ILE A 132 -14.42 -4.95 -7.58
C ILE A 132 -13.54 -3.98 -8.37
N LYS A 133 -14.13 -3.16 -9.25
CA LYS A 133 -13.40 -2.16 -10.04
C LYS A 133 -12.75 -1.09 -9.17
N GLU A 134 -13.42 -0.66 -8.11
CA GLU A 134 -12.88 0.35 -7.20
C GLU A 134 -11.69 -0.19 -6.42
N TYR A 135 -11.76 -1.46 -5.97
CA TYR A 135 -10.61 -2.13 -5.38
C TYR A 135 -9.42 -2.22 -6.37
N GLN A 136 -9.67 -2.59 -7.62
CA GLN A 136 -8.64 -2.61 -8.67
C GLN A 136 -8.03 -1.22 -8.89
N ARG A 137 -8.86 -0.18 -8.99
CA ARG A 137 -8.42 1.22 -9.14
C ARG A 137 -7.53 1.67 -7.98
N LEU A 138 -7.91 1.35 -6.75
CA LEU A 138 -7.11 1.66 -5.56
C LEU A 138 -5.75 0.95 -5.61
N LYS A 139 -5.73 -0.33 -6.01
CA LYS A 139 -4.48 -1.09 -6.20
C LYS A 139 -3.59 -0.53 -7.30
N GLU A 140 -4.17 -0.07 -8.40
CA GLU A 140 -3.42 0.56 -9.49
C GLU A 140 -2.80 1.88 -9.06
N ILE A 141 -3.52 2.70 -8.28
CA ILE A 141 -3.00 3.96 -7.73
C ILE A 141 -1.84 3.69 -6.77
N GLU A 142 -2.03 2.76 -5.81
CA GLU A 142 -0.99 2.36 -4.85
C GLU A 142 0.29 1.90 -5.57
N ASN A 143 0.16 1.10 -6.64
CA ASN A 143 1.30 0.70 -7.47
C ASN A 143 1.90 1.84 -8.31
N ASN A 144 1.08 2.77 -8.80
CA ASN A 144 1.57 3.88 -9.62
C ASN A 144 2.36 4.90 -8.80
N ASP A 145 1.99 5.15 -7.55
CA ASP A 145 2.75 6.05 -6.67
C ASP A 145 4.18 5.53 -6.44
N HIS A 146 4.34 4.22 -6.25
CA HIS A 146 5.66 3.58 -6.20
C HIS A 146 6.45 3.72 -7.50
N ASN A 147 5.78 3.63 -8.66
CA ASN A 147 6.42 3.84 -9.96
C ASN A 147 6.80 5.31 -10.22
N LEU A 148 5.99 6.26 -9.75
CA LEU A 148 6.25 7.69 -9.91
C LEU A 148 7.45 8.12 -9.07
N GLU A 149 7.51 7.69 -7.81
CA GLU A 149 8.66 7.93 -6.95
C GLU A 149 9.95 7.35 -7.56
N TRP A 150 9.86 6.14 -8.12
CA TRP A 150 10.98 5.49 -8.80
C TRP A 150 11.42 6.21 -10.09
N ASN A 151 10.47 6.73 -10.87
CA ASN A 151 10.76 7.49 -12.09
C ASN A 151 11.40 8.85 -11.80
N VAL A 152 10.95 9.55 -10.76
CA VAL A 152 11.56 10.81 -10.31
C VAL A 152 13.00 10.56 -9.85
N LYS A 153 13.24 9.53 -9.03
CA LYS A 153 14.57 9.17 -8.54
C LYS A 153 15.53 8.81 -9.68
N ARG A 154 15.10 8.02 -10.67
CA ARG A 154 15.94 7.71 -11.86
C ARG A 154 16.29 8.96 -12.66
N THR A 155 15.34 9.88 -12.82
CA THR A 155 15.55 11.12 -13.59
C THR A 155 16.58 12.02 -12.88
N LEU A 156 16.52 12.09 -11.55
CA LEU A 156 17.52 12.78 -10.73
C LEU A 156 18.92 12.15 -10.86
N SER A 157 19.04 10.82 -10.73
CA SER A 157 20.33 10.13 -10.89
C SER A 157 20.96 10.36 -12.26
N LYS A 158 20.18 10.31 -13.36
CA LYS A 158 20.69 10.57 -14.71
C LYS A 158 21.16 12.01 -14.90
N THR A 159 20.42 12.97 -14.35
CA THR A 159 20.76 14.39 -14.40
C THR A 159 22.07 14.66 -13.64
N ASN A 160 22.22 14.07 -12.45
CA ASN A 160 23.39 14.25 -11.62
C ASN A 160 24.65 13.61 -12.21
N TYR A 161 24.53 12.40 -12.77
CA TYR A 161 25.64 11.76 -13.48
C TYR A 161 26.17 12.63 -14.62
N ARG A 162 25.26 13.25 -15.38
CA ARG A 162 25.63 14.17 -16.48
C ARG A 162 26.40 15.39 -15.96
N LEU A 163 25.89 16.05 -14.91
CA LEU A 163 26.58 17.19 -14.28
C LEU A 163 27.99 16.83 -13.80
N HIS A 164 28.17 15.64 -13.24
CA HIS A 164 29.47 15.14 -12.79
C HIS A 164 30.42 14.89 -13.96
N THR A 165 29.96 14.18 -15.00
CA THR A 165 30.78 13.93 -16.18
C THR A 165 31.16 15.23 -16.92
N ASP A 166 30.27 16.22 -16.97
CA ASP A 166 30.57 17.52 -17.57
C ASP A 166 31.63 18.29 -16.76
N ALA A 167 31.58 18.25 -15.42
CA ALA A 167 32.60 18.88 -14.57
C ALA A 167 33.99 18.22 -14.72
N ILE A 168 34.05 16.88 -14.84
CA ILE A 168 35.31 16.20 -15.14
C ILE A 168 35.85 16.66 -16.49
N LYS A 169 34.98 16.71 -17.50
CA LYS A 169 35.35 17.11 -18.86
C LYS A 169 35.94 18.51 -18.92
N ASP A 170 35.31 19.46 -18.21
CA ASP A 170 35.59 20.88 -18.36
C ASP A 170 36.72 21.38 -17.44
N TYR A 171 36.99 20.70 -16.32
CA TYR A 171 37.93 21.17 -15.29
C TYR A 171 39.06 20.18 -14.98
N VAL A 172 38.79 18.87 -15.01
CA VAL A 172 39.80 17.84 -14.69
C VAL A 172 40.60 17.43 -15.92
N LEU A 173 39.94 17.18 -17.06
CA LEU A 173 40.65 16.78 -18.28
C LEU A 173 41.64 17.82 -18.81
N PRO A 174 41.34 19.14 -18.80
CA PRO A 174 42.28 20.14 -19.31
C PRO A 174 43.55 20.28 -18.47
N SER A 175 43.50 19.91 -17.18
CA SER A 175 44.63 19.96 -16.25
C SER A 175 45.32 18.61 -16.07
N SER A 176 44.77 17.53 -16.64
CA SER A 176 45.31 16.18 -16.49
C SER A 176 46.57 15.96 -17.33
N LYS A 177 47.59 15.35 -16.72
CA LYS A 177 48.80 14.90 -17.43
C LYS A 177 48.55 13.66 -18.31
N ARG A 178 47.34 13.09 -18.28
CA ARG A 178 46.92 11.87 -18.99
C ARG A 178 46.03 12.15 -20.20
N PHE A 179 46.40 13.15 -21.02
CA PHE A 179 45.67 13.49 -22.25
C PHE A 179 45.44 12.31 -23.21
N TRP A 180 46.31 11.29 -23.17
CA TRP A 180 46.26 10.09 -24.01
C TRP A 180 45.23 9.05 -23.55
N ASN A 181 44.69 9.15 -22.33
CA ASN A 181 43.66 8.24 -21.83
C ASN A 181 42.65 8.94 -20.90
N LYS A 182 41.75 9.70 -21.52
CA LYS A 182 40.67 10.43 -20.84
C LYS A 182 39.73 9.52 -20.05
N ASN A 183 39.53 8.27 -20.53
CA ASN A 183 38.66 7.30 -19.87
C ASN A 183 39.16 6.89 -18.49
N LEU A 184 40.46 6.99 -18.25
CA LEU A 184 41.06 6.66 -16.97
C LEU A 184 40.69 7.70 -15.88
N GLU A 185 40.60 8.98 -16.23
CA GLU A 185 40.19 10.04 -15.28
C GLU A 185 38.72 9.91 -14.89
N TYR A 186 37.84 9.58 -15.85
CA TYR A 186 36.44 9.26 -15.55
C TYR A 186 36.29 8.01 -14.68
N ALA A 187 37.07 6.96 -14.96
CA ALA A 187 37.03 5.73 -14.18
C ALA A 187 37.55 5.95 -12.75
N GLU A 188 38.65 6.70 -12.58
CA GLU A 188 39.17 7.05 -11.25
C GLU A 188 38.17 7.88 -10.44
N GLU A 189 37.51 8.86 -11.06
CA GLU A 189 36.55 9.71 -10.36
C GLU A 189 35.22 8.97 -10.08
N ALA A 190 34.87 7.96 -10.88
CA ALA A 190 33.75 7.05 -10.58
C ALA A 190 34.09 6.09 -9.43
N ASP A 191 35.30 5.52 -9.42
CA ASP A 191 35.79 4.67 -8.33
C ASP A 191 35.95 5.44 -7.02
N PHE A 192 36.26 6.73 -7.10
CA PHE A 192 36.28 7.64 -5.96
C PHE A 192 34.93 7.73 -5.23
N LEU A 193 33.84 7.82 -6.01
CA LEU A 193 32.48 7.84 -5.47
C LEU A 193 32.05 6.46 -4.97
N ASN A 194 32.41 5.39 -5.68
CA ASN A 194 32.13 4.01 -5.24
C ASN A 194 32.83 3.72 -3.91
N ALA A 195 34.10 4.13 -3.75
CA ALA A 195 34.84 3.95 -2.51
C ALA A 195 34.21 4.75 -1.35
N ALA A 196 33.68 5.95 -1.61
CA ALA A 196 33.01 6.76 -0.60
C ALA A 196 31.70 6.15 -0.09
N VAL A 197 30.96 5.42 -0.93
CA VAL A 197 29.64 4.85 -0.60
C VAL A 197 29.70 3.38 -0.22
N PHE A 198 30.42 2.57 -0.99
CA PHE A 198 30.47 1.10 -0.84
C PHE A 198 31.75 0.60 -0.17
N GLY A 199 32.73 1.49 0.09
CA GLY A 199 34.01 1.10 0.67
C GLY A 199 34.91 0.27 -0.25
N CYS A 200 34.58 0.16 -1.55
CA CYS A 200 35.37 -0.58 -2.54
C CYS A 200 35.31 0.07 -3.92
N THR A 201 36.34 -0.20 -4.71
CA THR A 201 36.42 0.16 -6.15
C THR A 201 35.64 -0.84 -7.01
N ALA A 202 35.34 -0.47 -8.25
CA ALA A 202 34.68 -1.37 -9.20
C ALA A 202 35.52 -2.62 -9.49
N LYS A 203 36.85 -2.55 -9.36
CA LYS A 203 37.74 -3.71 -9.52
C LYS A 203 37.60 -4.67 -8.33
N GLU A 204 37.75 -4.17 -7.11
CA GLU A 204 37.62 -4.95 -5.88
C GLU A 204 36.23 -5.60 -5.79
N TRP A 205 35.18 -4.89 -6.17
CA TRP A 205 33.83 -5.44 -6.20
C TRP A 205 33.69 -6.63 -7.16
N ARG A 206 34.28 -6.55 -8.37
CA ARG A 206 34.25 -7.67 -9.34
C ARG A 206 35.03 -8.88 -8.86
N GLU A 207 36.16 -8.65 -8.17
CA GLU A 207 36.97 -9.71 -7.57
C GLU A 207 36.22 -10.42 -6.44
N LEU A 208 35.46 -9.68 -5.63
CA LEU A 208 34.62 -10.23 -4.57
C LEU A 208 33.31 -10.86 -5.08
N ASN A 209 32.84 -10.49 -6.27
CA ASN A 209 31.58 -10.96 -6.86
C ASN A 209 31.75 -11.56 -8.27
N PRO A 210 32.55 -12.65 -8.43
CA PRO A 210 32.94 -13.17 -9.74
C PRO A 210 31.76 -13.69 -10.58
N GLU A 211 30.75 -14.32 -9.97
CA GLU A 211 29.58 -14.84 -10.70
C GLU A 211 28.68 -13.72 -11.23
N ARG A 212 28.48 -12.64 -10.46
CA ARG A 212 27.72 -11.47 -10.90
C ARG A 212 28.47 -10.66 -11.95
N ALA A 213 29.79 -10.54 -11.81
CA ALA A 213 30.64 -9.92 -12.82
C ALA A 213 30.58 -10.68 -14.17
N LYS A 214 30.52 -12.02 -14.15
CA LYS A 214 30.29 -12.83 -15.36
C LYS A 214 28.93 -12.55 -16.01
N ALA A 215 27.91 -12.23 -15.21
CA ALA A 215 26.58 -11.82 -15.69
C ALA A 215 26.54 -10.35 -16.19
N LYS A 216 27.68 -9.66 -16.24
CA LYS A 216 27.81 -8.23 -16.62
C LYS A 216 27.15 -7.24 -15.65
N GLU A 217 26.89 -7.65 -14.42
CA GLU A 217 26.46 -6.72 -13.37
C GLU A 217 27.65 -5.87 -12.87
N ASN A 218 27.34 -4.66 -12.39
CA ASN A 218 28.28 -3.76 -11.76
C ASN A 218 27.89 -3.44 -10.31
N VAL A 219 28.79 -2.79 -9.54
CA VAL A 219 28.57 -2.46 -8.12
C VAL A 219 27.25 -1.73 -7.87
N ARG A 220 26.85 -0.82 -8.76
CA ARG A 220 25.62 -0.04 -8.65
C ARG A 220 24.37 -0.87 -8.98
N ASP A 221 24.48 -1.95 -9.75
CA ASP A 221 23.35 -2.85 -10.02
C ASP A 221 22.97 -3.66 -8.77
N SER A 222 23.92 -3.87 -7.87
CA SER A 222 23.72 -4.54 -6.58
C SER A 222 23.39 -3.59 -5.43
N ALA A 223 23.35 -2.28 -5.66
CA ALA A 223 23.17 -1.26 -4.63
C ALA A 223 21.70 -1.09 -4.24
N SER A 224 21.47 -0.77 -2.97
CA SER A 224 20.17 -0.33 -2.47
C SER A 224 19.77 1.02 -3.04
N ILE A 225 18.47 1.32 -3.00
CA ILE A 225 17.92 2.59 -3.48
C ILE A 225 18.54 3.79 -2.72
N ASN A 226 18.80 3.63 -1.42
CA ASN A 226 19.40 4.68 -0.60
C ASN A 226 20.84 4.94 -1.04
N GLU A 227 21.63 3.88 -1.28
CA GLU A 227 23.01 4.01 -1.78
C GLU A 227 23.07 4.69 -3.16
N LEU A 228 22.15 4.35 -4.08
CA LEU A 228 22.08 5.01 -5.38
C LEU A 228 21.73 6.50 -5.28
N ASN A 229 20.85 6.89 -4.36
CA ASN A 229 20.52 8.29 -4.11
C ASN A 229 21.70 9.06 -3.54
N VAL A 230 22.42 8.46 -2.58
CA VAL A 230 23.63 9.06 -2.02
C VAL A 230 24.67 9.26 -3.11
N ILE A 231 24.92 8.26 -3.97
CA ILE A 231 25.84 8.41 -5.11
C ILE A 231 25.46 9.59 -6.00
N ALA A 232 24.19 9.72 -6.37
CA ALA A 232 23.75 10.83 -7.22
C ALA A 232 23.98 12.21 -6.55
N ASN A 233 23.81 12.30 -5.23
CA ASN A 233 24.12 13.53 -4.50
C ASN A 233 25.62 13.81 -4.44
N LEU A 234 26.43 12.78 -4.19
CA LEU A 234 27.88 12.89 -4.17
C LEU A 234 28.42 13.29 -5.55
N GLU A 235 27.86 12.77 -6.64
CA GLU A 235 28.19 13.18 -8.02
C GLU A 235 28.04 14.69 -8.20
N SER A 236 26.93 15.26 -7.73
CA SER A 236 26.66 16.71 -7.82
C SER A 236 27.61 17.52 -6.94
N LYS A 237 27.83 17.08 -5.69
CA LYS A 237 28.73 17.80 -4.77
C LYS A 237 30.18 17.74 -5.23
N ASN A 238 30.60 16.60 -5.77
CA ASN A 238 31.93 16.42 -6.30
C ASN A 238 32.17 17.31 -7.53
N ALA A 239 31.18 17.43 -8.42
CA ALA A 239 31.21 18.35 -9.56
C ALA A 239 31.39 19.82 -9.13
N GLU A 240 30.76 20.24 -8.03
CA GLU A 240 30.95 21.56 -7.45
C GLU A 240 32.36 21.75 -6.89
N MET A 241 32.86 20.81 -6.08
CA MET A 241 34.21 20.92 -5.50
C MET A 241 35.32 20.86 -6.56
N ILE A 242 35.11 20.12 -7.65
CA ILE A 242 35.99 20.14 -8.83
C ILE A 242 36.05 21.55 -9.42
N ARG A 243 34.90 22.23 -9.59
CA ARG A 243 34.83 23.60 -10.11
C ARG A 243 35.51 24.60 -9.20
N GLU A 244 35.44 24.39 -7.89
CA GLU A 244 36.11 25.20 -6.86
C GLU A 244 37.61 24.94 -6.77
N GLY A 245 38.15 23.97 -7.53
CA GLY A 245 39.58 23.64 -7.55
C GLY A 245 40.06 22.85 -6.33
N ALA A 246 39.16 22.20 -5.60
CA ALA A 246 39.53 21.38 -4.44
C ALA A 246 40.32 20.14 -4.87
N ASP A 247 41.39 19.82 -4.11
CA ASP A 247 42.24 18.68 -4.39
C ASP A 247 41.55 17.34 -4.10
N LYS A 248 42.04 16.25 -4.71
CA LYS A 248 41.44 14.91 -4.58
C LYS A 248 41.33 14.43 -3.13
N LYS A 249 42.28 14.74 -2.25
CA LYS A 249 42.22 14.26 -0.86
C LYS A 249 41.10 14.96 -0.09
N THR A 250 41.05 16.29 -0.19
CA THR A 250 40.01 17.10 0.46
C THR A 250 38.61 16.72 -0.01
N ARG A 251 38.43 16.49 -1.31
CA ARG A 251 37.15 16.03 -1.88
C ARG A 251 36.74 14.66 -1.31
N PHE A 252 37.68 13.72 -1.16
CA PHE A 252 37.35 12.36 -0.71
C PHE A 252 36.82 12.36 0.71
N GLU A 253 37.53 13.03 1.61
CA GLU A 253 37.16 13.11 3.02
C GLU A 253 35.79 13.79 3.21
N ALA A 254 35.49 14.82 2.40
CA ALA A 254 34.20 15.50 2.42
C ALA A 254 33.06 14.59 1.90
N LEU A 255 33.27 13.89 0.78
CA LEU A 255 32.26 13.00 0.21
C LEU A 255 32.01 11.78 1.09
N GLN A 256 33.03 11.21 1.71
CA GLN A 256 32.89 10.06 2.60
C GLN A 256 32.06 10.42 3.84
N LYS A 257 32.34 11.58 4.46
CA LYS A 257 31.53 12.10 5.58
C LYS A 257 30.08 12.36 5.18
N LEU A 258 29.88 12.97 4.01
CA LEU A 258 28.54 13.24 3.48
C LEU A 258 27.78 11.95 3.17
N ALA A 259 28.47 10.95 2.62
CA ALA A 259 27.90 9.65 2.29
C ALA A 259 27.39 8.93 3.55
N ALA A 260 28.24 8.83 4.57
CA ALA A 260 27.88 8.20 5.84
C ALA A 260 26.66 8.87 6.48
N TRP A 261 26.65 10.20 6.54
CA TRP A 261 25.53 10.97 7.11
C TRP A 261 24.23 10.78 6.32
N GLN A 262 24.27 10.86 4.98
CA GLN A 262 23.07 10.67 4.16
C GLN A 262 22.53 9.24 4.22
N LEU A 263 23.42 8.23 4.22
CA LEU A 263 23.01 6.82 4.35
C LEU A 263 22.35 6.56 5.70
N GLU A 264 22.93 7.08 6.79
CA GLU A 264 22.34 6.98 8.13
C GLU A 264 20.95 7.63 8.16
N ALA A 265 20.82 8.85 7.65
CA ALA A 265 19.54 9.56 7.60
C ALA A 265 18.48 8.83 6.75
N LEU A 266 18.86 8.32 5.57
CA LEU A 266 17.95 7.64 4.65
C LEU A 266 17.56 6.23 5.13
N ASN A 267 18.48 5.50 5.76
CA ASN A 267 18.19 4.17 6.30
C ASN A 267 17.35 4.25 7.58
N ASN A 268 17.48 5.33 8.35
CA ASN A 268 16.64 5.60 9.52
C ASN A 268 15.25 6.18 9.15
N MET A 269 15.06 6.63 7.91
CA MET A 269 13.74 6.99 7.40
C MET A 269 12.95 5.74 7.02
N ASP A 270 12.10 5.32 7.95
CA ASP A 270 11.17 4.21 7.77
C ASP A 270 10.03 4.66 6.81
N PHE A 271 10.26 4.56 5.50
CA PHE A 271 9.27 4.92 4.44
C PHE A 271 7.94 4.17 4.59
N LYS A 272 7.90 3.08 5.37
CA LYS A 272 6.67 2.40 5.75
C LYS A 272 5.75 3.24 6.66
N ARG A 273 6.27 4.26 7.35
CA ARG A 273 5.48 5.17 8.21
C ARG A 273 4.91 6.38 7.48
N SER A 274 5.48 6.78 6.33
CA SER A 274 4.98 7.92 5.54
C SER A 274 3.75 7.57 4.70
N ILE A 275 3.52 6.28 4.43
CA ILE A 275 2.23 5.79 3.96
C ILE A 275 1.37 5.64 5.21
N LYS A 276 0.44 6.57 5.44
CA LYS A 276 -0.62 6.38 6.44
C LYS A 276 -1.35 5.09 6.07
N ARG A 277 -1.07 3.98 6.76
CA ARG A 277 -1.92 2.80 6.76
C ARG A 277 -3.28 3.24 7.30
N THR A 278 -4.27 3.35 6.43
CA THR A 278 -5.63 3.74 6.83
C THR A 278 -6.36 2.57 7.51
N SER A 279 -5.87 1.33 7.36
CA SER A 279 -6.27 0.15 8.13
C SER A 279 -5.14 -0.89 8.21
N GLU A 280 -5.17 -1.75 9.24
CA GLU A 280 -4.21 -2.85 9.43
C GLU A 280 -4.47 -4.07 8.52
N ASP A 281 -5.65 -4.15 7.90
CA ASP A 281 -6.18 -5.38 7.26
C ASP A 281 -5.86 -5.56 5.77
N VAL A 282 -4.95 -4.77 5.19
CA VAL A 282 -4.58 -4.97 3.77
C VAL A 282 -3.56 -6.11 3.70
N TYR A 283 -4.05 -7.34 3.52
CA TYR A 283 -3.22 -8.49 3.21
C TYR A 283 -2.29 -8.14 2.03
N LEU A 284 -0.99 -8.15 2.30
CA LEU A 284 0.03 -8.18 1.26
C LEU A 284 -0.07 -9.55 0.60
N ILE A 285 -0.46 -9.59 -0.67
CA ILE A 285 -0.19 -10.77 -1.49
C ILE A 285 1.33 -10.84 -1.61
N ASP A 286 1.94 -11.58 -0.70
CA ASP A 286 3.35 -11.93 -0.75
C ASP A 286 3.53 -12.72 -2.05
N ASN A 287 4.01 -12.05 -3.10
CA ASN A 287 4.53 -12.69 -4.30
C ASN A 287 5.85 -13.38 -3.94
N LYS A 288 5.80 -14.41 -3.07
CA LYS A 288 6.86 -15.40 -2.99
C LYS A 288 6.77 -16.26 -4.25
N LYS A 289 7.36 -15.77 -5.33
CA LYS A 289 7.79 -16.62 -6.43
C LYS A 289 8.80 -17.61 -5.87
N GLY A 290 8.40 -18.88 -5.91
CA GLY A 290 9.29 -20.03 -6.07
C GLY A 290 10.29 -20.24 -4.96
N GLU A 291 9.94 -21.11 -4.01
CA GLU A 291 10.88 -22.12 -3.50
C GLU A 291 10.07 -23.17 -2.75
N GLN A 292 9.88 -24.33 -3.38
CA GLN A 292 9.81 -25.61 -2.69
C GLN A 292 10.00 -26.75 -3.70
N LYS A 293 11.23 -27.25 -3.68
CA LYS A 293 11.77 -28.60 -4.01
C LYS A 293 11.42 -29.23 -5.35
#